data_AF-A0A351PW12-F1
#
_entry.id   AF-A0A351PW12-F1
#
_cell.length_a   1.000
_cell.length_b   1.000
_cell.length_c   1.000
_cell.angle_alpha   90.00
_cell.angle_beta   90.00
_cell.angle_gamma   90.00
#
_symmetry.space_group_name_H-M   'P 1'
#
loop_
_entity.id
_entity.type
_entity.pdbx_description
1 polymer ?
#
loop_
_entity_poly.entity_id
_entity_poly.type
_entity_poly.pdbx_seq_one_letter_code
_entity_poly.pdbx_strand_id
1 'polypeptide(L)' 'HSKEYSIHPIVDRVGGGDSFAGGTICGLLDGKDFKAALEFGVAASALKHTIPGDFNLVSRKEVETLAGGDASGRVQR' A
#
# COMPACT_ATOMS: atom_id res chain seq x y z
N HIS A 1 -0.27 -7.16 14.39
CA HIS A 1 0.95 -6.53 13.84
C HIS A 1 0.97 -6.73 12.33
N SER A 2 1.25 -5.68 11.56
CA SER A 2 1.41 -5.70 10.10
C SER A 2 2.88 -5.56 9.72
N LYS A 3 3.22 -5.74 8.44
CA LYS A 3 4.58 -5.51 7.94
C LYS A 3 5.00 -4.05 8.07
N GLU A 4 6.30 -3.83 8.31
CA GLU A 4 6.91 -2.50 8.31
C GLU A 4 7.65 -2.27 6.98
N TYR A 5 7.47 -1.07 6.41
CA TYR A 5 8.13 -0.67 5.17
C TYR A 5 9.02 0.54 5.44
N SER A 6 10.30 0.42 5.09
CA SER A 6 11.23 1.56 5.09
C SER A 6 11.19 2.24 3.74
N ILE A 7 10.75 3.51 3.71
CA ILE A 7 10.52 4.26 2.47
C ILE A 7 11.48 5.44 2.45
N HIS A 8 12.51 5.33 1.60
CA HIS A 8 13.50 6.38 1.41
C HIS A 8 13.93 6.47 -0.06
N PRO A 9 13.85 7.66 -0.69
CA PRO A 9 13.22 8.88 -0.19
C PRO A 9 11.68 8.77 -0.15
N ILE A 10 11.03 9.56 0.71
CA ILE A 10 9.59 9.82 0.60
C ILE A 10 9.40 10.90 -0.46
N VAL A 11 8.59 10.62 -1.48
CA VAL A 11 8.24 11.58 -2.53
C VAL A 11 7.17 12.53 -2.03
N ASP A 12 6.08 12.00 -1.46
CA ASP A 12 4.99 12.80 -0.87
C ASP A 12 4.20 11.97 0.16
N ARG A 13 3.95 12.52 1.35
CA ARG A 13 3.21 11.85 2.43
C ARG A 13 1.70 12.08 2.39
N VAL A 14 1.25 13.08 1.63
CA VAL A 14 -0.18 13.44 1.55
C VAL A 14 -0.96 12.27 0.94
N GLY A 15 -2.17 12.01 1.45
CA GLY A 15 -3.02 10.88 1.04
C GLY A 15 -2.60 9.50 1.53
N GLY A 16 -1.52 9.37 2.32
CA GLY A 16 -1.07 8.08 2.85
C GLY A 16 -2.08 7.41 3.79
N GLY A 17 -2.82 8.20 4.59
CA GLY A 17 -3.87 7.70 5.47
C GLY A 17 -5.10 7.22 4.72
N ASP A 18 -5.55 7.98 3.72
CA ASP A 18 -6.68 7.62 2.86
C ASP A 18 -6.36 6.37 2.03
N SER A 19 -5.11 6.27 1.57
CA SER A 19 -4.60 5.07 0.89
C SER A 19 -4.62 3.83 1.79
N PHE A 20 -4.26 3.99 3.07
CA PHE A 20 -4.34 2.92 4.06
C PHE A 20 -5.79 2.48 4.27
N ALA A 21 -6.67 3.42 4.63
CA ALA A 21 -8.08 3.14 4.91
C ALA A 21 -8.79 2.55 3.70
N GLY A 22 -8.63 3.16 2.53
CA GLY A 22 -9.18 2.69 1.26
C GLY A 22 -8.67 1.30 0.89
N GLY A 23 -7.37 1.05 1.05
CA GLY A 23 -6.78 -0.27 0.82
C GLY A 23 -7.32 -1.34 1.78
N THR A 24 -7.43 -1.04 3.08
CA THR A 24 -7.98 -1.99 4.06
C THR A 24 -9.45 -2.30 3.78
N ILE A 25 -10.28 -1.28 3.51
CA ILE A 25 -11.69 -1.47 3.16
C ILE A 25 -11.80 -2.30 1.87
N CYS A 26 -11.00 -1.98 0.86
CA CYS A 26 -10.94 -2.73 -0.39
C CYS A 26 -10.63 -4.21 -0.15
N GLY A 27 -9.63 -4.52 0.68
CA GLY A 27 -9.30 -5.89 1.06
C GLY A 27 -10.44 -6.62 1.77
N LEU A 28 -11.13 -5.95 2.70
CA LEU A 28 -12.30 -6.53 3.39
C LEU A 28 -13.46 -6.80 2.42
N LEU A 29 -13.72 -5.89 1.48
CA LEU A 29 -14.76 -6.06 0.46
C LEU A 29 -14.45 -7.20 -0.52
N ASP A 30 -13.17 -7.53 -0.74
CA ASP A 30 -12.77 -8.72 -1.50
C ASP A 30 -12.91 -10.04 -0.71
N GLY A 31 -13.37 -9.99 0.54
CA GLY A 31 -13.50 -11.17 1.40
C GLY A 31 -12.17 -11.65 2.02
N LYS A 32 -11.13 -10.81 2.03
CA LYS A 32 -9.89 -11.11 2.76
C LYS A 32 -10.17 -11.13 4.26
N ASP A 33 -9.41 -11.95 4.99
CA ASP A 33 -9.41 -11.86 6.45
C ASP A 33 -8.82 -10.51 6.91
N PHE A 34 -9.02 -10.17 8.18
CA PHE A 34 -8.57 -8.89 8.72
C PHE A 34 -7.07 -8.67 8.54
N LYS A 35 -6.25 -9.73 8.66
CA LYS A 35 -4.80 -9.64 8.55
C LYS A 35 -4.40 -9.33 7.12
N ALA A 36 -4.92 -10.06 6.14
CA ALA A 36 -4.63 -9.86 4.73
C ALA A 36 -5.17 -8.51 4.21
N ALA A 37 -6.34 -8.06 4.69
CA ALA A 37 -6.84 -6.72 4.41
C ALA A 37 -5.95 -5.62 5.02
N LEU A 38 -5.45 -5.84 6.25
CA LEU A 38 -4.50 -4.93 6.89
C LEU A 38 -3.19 -4.84 6.09
N GLU A 39 -2.59 -5.97 5.70
CA GLU A 39 -1.36 -5.98 4.88
C GLU A 39 -1.55 -5.26 3.54
N PHE A 40 -2.71 -5.46 2.89
CA PHE A 40 -3.04 -4.76 1.65
C PHE A 40 -3.11 -3.24 1.86
N GLY A 41 -3.78 -2.78 2.93
CA GLY A 41 -3.85 -1.36 3.27
C GLY A 41 -2.49 -0.73 3.56
N VAL A 42 -1.64 -1.43 4.33
CA VAL A 42 -0.29 -0.95 4.63
C VAL A 42 0.57 -0.87 3.36
N ALA A 43 0.51 -1.88 2.49
CA ALA A 43 1.22 -1.87 1.21
C ALA A 43 0.73 -0.73 0.29
N ALA A 44 -0.59 -0.49 0.22
CA ALA A 44 -1.16 0.62 -0.56
C ALA A 44 -0.69 1.99 -0.05
N SER A 45 -0.65 2.16 1.27
CA SER A 45 -0.12 3.36 1.92
C SER A 45 1.37 3.54 1.67
N ALA A 46 2.15 2.46 1.74
CA ALA A 46 3.59 2.51 1.47
C ALA A 46 3.87 2.97 0.04
N LEU A 47 3.18 2.38 -0.96
CA LEU A 47 3.35 2.80 -2.35
C LEU A 47 2.92 4.26 -2.58
N LYS A 48 1.88 4.74 -1.88
CA LYS A 48 1.44 6.14 -1.99
C LYS A 48 2.55 7.14 -1.67
N HIS A 49 3.45 6.81 -0.74
CA HIS A 49 4.58 7.66 -0.38
C HIS A 49 5.59 7.86 -1.51
N THR A 50 5.49 7.09 -2.60
CA THR A 50 6.38 7.15 -3.77
C THR A 50 5.79 7.93 -4.95
N ILE A 51 4.59 8.48 -4.80
CA ILE A 51 3.83 9.18 -5.86
C ILE A 51 3.45 10.59 -5.38
N PRO A 52 3.70 11.64 -6.18
CA PRO A 52 3.33 13.01 -5.82
C PRO A 52 1.81 13.23 -5.87
N GLY A 53 1.31 14.11 -5.00
CA GLY A 53 -0.10 14.48 -4.94
C GLY A 53 -0.89 13.64 -3.94
N ASP A 54 -2.21 13.85 -3.86
CA ASP A 54 -3.04 13.28 -2.80
C ASP A 54 -3.56 11.86 -3.13
N PHE A 55 -3.88 11.61 -4.40
CA PHE A 55 -4.49 10.33 -4.79
C PHE A 55 -3.49 9.19 -4.88
N ASN A 56 -3.95 7.99 -4.50
CA ASN A 56 -3.22 6.76 -4.74
C ASN A 56 -3.44 6.29 -6.18
N LEU A 57 -2.40 6.36 -7.00
CA LEU A 57 -2.45 5.99 -8.42
C LEU A 57 -1.88 4.58 -8.69
N VAL A 58 -1.62 3.82 -7.63
CA VAL A 58 -1.08 2.46 -7.74
C VAL A 58 -2.15 1.49 -8.18
N SER A 59 -1.75 0.51 -8.98
CA SER A 59 -2.62 -0.59 -9.35
C SER A 59 -2.77 -1.58 -8.19
N ARG A 60 -3.91 -2.27 -8.17
CA ARG A 60 -4.16 -3.40 -7.24
C ARG A 60 -3.05 -4.45 -7.30
N LYS A 61 -2.53 -4.74 -8.49
CA LYS A 61 -1.44 -5.70 -8.70
C LYS A 61 -0.15 -5.27 -8.00
N GLU A 62 0.23 -3.99 -8.06
CA GLU A 62 1.42 -3.49 -7.36
C GLU A 62 1.28 -3.62 -5.84
N VAL A 63 0.08 -3.34 -5.30
CA VAL A 63 -0.21 -3.53 -3.87
C VAL A 63 -0.08 -4.99 -3.47
N GLU A 64 -0.66 -5.91 -4.25
CA GLU A 64 -0.61 -7.36 -3.98
C GLU A 64 0.82 -7.89 -4.05
N THR A 65 1.61 -7.44 -5.03
CA THR A 65 3.03 -7.79 -5.15
C THR A 65 3.82 -7.34 -3.91
N LEU A 66 3.63 -6.11 -3.45
CA LEU A 66 4.33 -5.58 -2.27
C LEU A 66 3.88 -6.26 -0.97
N ALA A 67 2.58 -6.48 -0.81
CA ALA A 67 2.02 -7.20 0.34
C ALA A 67 2.50 -8.66 0.39
N GLY A 68 2.58 -9.30 -0.77
CA GLY A 68 3.01 -10.70 -0.96
C GLY A 68 4.48 -10.98 -0.67
N GLY A 69 5.32 -9.94 -0.52
CA GLY A 69 6.70 -10.12 -0.07
C GLY A 69 7.79 -9.55 -0.94
N ASP A 70 7.46 -8.93 -2.09
CA ASP A 70 8.45 -8.18 -2.86
C ASP A 70 8.69 -6.81 -2.21
N ALA A 71 9.30 -6.85 -1.02
CA ALA A 71 9.68 -5.67 -0.24
C ALA A 71 10.94 -4.99 -0.80
N SER A 72 11.43 -5.39 -1.97
CA SER A 72 12.62 -4.79 -2.58
C SER A 72 12.41 -3.33 -3.00
N GLY A 73 11.18 -2.82 -2.94
CA GLY A 73 10.85 -1.42 -3.22
C GLY A 73 11.17 -0.97 -4.65
N ARG A 74 11.68 -1.90 -5.48
CA ARG A 74 11.90 -1.69 -6.90
C ARG A 74 10.53 -1.77 -7.53
N VAL A 75 9.87 -0.62 -7.63
CA VAL A 75 8.69 -0.44 -8.47
C VAL A 75 9.09 -0.93 -9.87
N GLN A 76 8.73 -2.16 -10.20
CA GLN A 76 8.88 -2.69 -11.55
C GLN A 76 7.73 -2.11 -12.36
N ARG A 77 8.03 -1.01 -13.05
CA ARG A 77 7.14 -0.42 -14.05
C ARG A 77 7.32 -1.12 -15.39
#